data_AF-A0A183B024-F1
#
_entry.id   AF-A0A183B024-F1
#
_cell.length_a   1.000
_cell.length_b   1.000
_cell.length_c   1.000
_cell.angle_alpha   90.00
_cell.angle_beta   90.00
_cell.angle_gamma   90.00
#
_symmetry.space_group_name_H-M   'P 1'
#
loop_
_entity.id
_entity.type
_entity.pdbx_description
1 polymer ?
#
loop_
_entity_poly.entity_id
_entity_poly.type
_entity_poly.pdbx_seq_one_letter_code
_entity_poly.pdbx_strand_id
1 'polypeptide(L)'
;MMCIVTTLIPNGWLERALEIPGSAQVISFIYWLRHPLILCFLLPILVVIFIYLTVLCVHLCRLRWWLARQFADCWSPVRPRDRSHSISRAHLASLAQLLKRIVAAIWDAHGRIFHAYEVIGMEKLPMHGPAYIVYYHGTCPFDAYYLVSRYCIERDRFPVAVVDRFLFRLPGLGYYLKLVGAIEGSIEECAAHLTPGSTNLRKPYSFSFNLPAHCEIICDKYRLIRSSALRDSFV
;
A
#
# COMPACT_ATOMS: atom_id res chain seq x y z
N MET A 1 -29.61 12.33 -15.70
CA MET A 1 -29.03 11.09 -15.10
C MET A 1 -29.88 10.59 -13.91
N MET A 2 -31.21 10.54 -14.07
CA MET A 2 -32.17 10.13 -13.02
C MET A 2 -32.92 8.82 -13.34
N CYS A 3 -32.70 8.24 -14.52
CA CYS A 3 -33.49 7.11 -15.03
C CYS A 3 -32.92 5.72 -14.75
N ILE A 4 -31.71 5.58 -14.18
CA ILE A 4 -31.08 4.25 -14.01
C ILE A 4 -31.41 3.62 -12.65
N VAL A 5 -32.03 4.33 -11.71
CA VAL A 5 -32.24 3.87 -10.31
C VAL A 5 -33.71 3.71 -9.91
N THR A 6 -34.62 3.53 -10.87
CA THR A 6 -36.04 3.23 -10.64
C THR A 6 -36.36 1.73 -10.61
N THR A 7 -35.38 0.84 -10.74
CA THR A 7 -35.61 -0.60 -10.92
C THR A 7 -35.72 -1.42 -9.64
N LEU A 8 -35.50 -0.84 -8.46
CA LEU A 8 -35.55 -1.57 -7.18
C LEU A 8 -36.91 -1.52 -6.48
N ILE A 9 -37.79 -0.57 -6.82
CA ILE A 9 -39.14 -0.46 -6.26
C ILE A 9 -40.10 -0.34 -7.45
N PRO A 10 -40.96 -1.33 -7.71
CA PRO A 10 -41.88 -1.25 -8.84
C PRO A 10 -42.83 -0.06 -8.66
N ASN A 11 -43.03 0.73 -9.71
CA ASN A 11 -43.80 1.99 -9.66
C ASN A 11 -45.19 1.83 -9.01
N GLY A 12 -45.86 0.69 -9.22
CA GLY A 12 -47.17 0.41 -8.61
C GLY A 12 -47.16 0.25 -7.08
N TRP A 13 -46.02 -0.10 -6.47
CA TRP A 13 -45.86 -0.11 -5.02
C TRP A 13 -45.63 1.29 -4.46
N LEU A 14 -44.96 2.14 -5.24
CA LEU A 14 -44.68 3.53 -4.86
C LEU A 14 -45.98 4.35 -4.85
N GLU A 15 -46.82 4.19 -5.87
CA GLU A 15 -48.12 4.86 -5.95
C GLU A 15 -49.02 4.46 -4.77
N ARG A 16 -49.15 3.17 -4.49
CA ARG A 16 -49.93 2.66 -3.36
C ARG A 16 -49.37 3.09 -2.00
N ALA A 17 -48.06 3.27 -1.89
CA ALA A 17 -47.43 3.78 -0.67
C ALA A 17 -47.70 5.28 -0.48
N LEU A 18 -47.72 6.09 -1.56
CA LEU A 18 -47.99 7.53 -1.51
C LEU A 18 -49.45 7.87 -1.13
N GLU A 19 -50.38 6.93 -1.28
CA GLU A 19 -51.77 7.07 -0.84
C GLU A 19 -51.93 7.08 0.69
N ILE A 20 -50.95 6.58 1.44
CA ILE A 20 -50.98 6.53 2.91
C ILE A 20 -50.63 7.91 3.48
N PRO A 21 -51.46 8.54 4.35
CA PRO A 21 -51.15 9.83 4.94
C PRO A 21 -49.83 9.81 5.71
N GLY A 22 -48.91 10.73 5.38
CA GLY A 22 -47.59 10.85 6.03
C GLY A 22 -46.48 9.93 5.46
N SER A 23 -46.81 9.01 4.55
CA SER A 23 -45.81 8.10 3.95
C SER A 23 -44.77 8.80 3.07
N ALA A 24 -45.15 9.93 2.45
CA ALA A 24 -44.27 10.69 1.56
C ALA A 24 -42.97 11.13 2.25
N GLN A 25 -43.03 11.48 3.54
CA GLN A 25 -41.86 11.86 4.33
C GLN A 25 -40.93 10.68 4.57
N VAL A 26 -41.50 9.51 4.90
CA VAL A 26 -40.74 8.26 5.10
C VAL A 26 -40.09 7.79 3.80
N ILE A 27 -40.82 7.86 2.68
CA ILE A 27 -40.30 7.52 1.36
C ILE A 27 -39.14 8.46 0.99
N SER A 28 -39.32 9.78 1.14
CA SER A 28 -38.26 10.77 0.90
C SER A 28 -37.02 10.49 1.75
N PHE A 29 -37.20 10.18 3.03
CA PHE A 29 -36.11 9.78 3.92
C PHE A 29 -35.38 8.52 3.46
N ILE A 30 -36.10 7.49 3.00
CA ILE A 30 -35.50 6.24 2.48
C ILE A 30 -34.69 6.52 1.19
N TYR A 31 -35.23 7.31 0.27
CA TYR A 31 -34.51 7.69 -0.96
C TYR A 31 -33.28 8.54 -0.66
N TRP A 32 -33.36 9.42 0.34
CA TRP A 32 -32.23 10.19 0.83
C TRP A 32 -31.16 9.28 1.45
N LEU A 33 -31.54 8.33 2.29
CA LEU A 33 -30.63 7.38 2.97
C LEU A 33 -29.97 6.38 2.01
N ARG A 34 -30.63 6.05 0.89
CA ARG A 34 -30.14 5.11 -0.12
C ARG A 34 -28.77 5.50 -0.67
N HIS A 35 -28.60 6.75 -1.08
CA HIS A 35 -27.36 7.21 -1.71
C HIS A 35 -26.12 7.12 -0.80
N PRO A 36 -26.11 7.65 0.44
CA PRO A 36 -24.98 7.49 1.35
C PRO A 36 -24.73 6.02 1.73
N LEU A 37 -25.78 5.20 1.84
CA LEU A 37 -25.64 3.77 2.10
C LEU A 37 -24.93 3.06 0.93
N ILE A 38 -25.32 3.33 -0.32
CA ILE A 38 -24.63 2.79 -1.50
C ILE A 38 -23.17 3.24 -1.53
N LEU A 39 -22.90 4.53 -1.28
CA LEU A 39 -21.54 5.07 -1.27
C LEU A 39 -20.65 4.42 -0.20
N CYS A 40 -21.22 4.12 0.97
CA CYS A 40 -20.53 3.45 2.08
C CYS A 40 -19.96 2.08 1.68
N PHE A 41 -20.66 1.33 0.82
CA PHE A 41 -20.17 0.03 0.31
C PHE A 41 -19.39 0.15 -1.00
N LEU A 42 -19.77 1.08 -1.86
CA LEU A 42 -19.14 1.25 -3.17
C LEU A 42 -17.67 1.69 -3.03
N LEU A 43 -17.41 2.68 -2.17
CA LEU A 43 -16.07 3.24 -1.99
C LEU A 43 -15.05 2.19 -1.53
N PRO A 44 -15.27 1.39 -0.46
CA PRO A 44 -14.30 0.37 -0.06
C PRO A 44 -14.11 -0.72 -1.13
N ILE A 45 -15.15 -1.07 -1.89
CA ILE A 45 -15.02 -2.03 -3.01
C ILE A 45 -14.10 -1.46 -4.10
N LEU A 46 -14.30 -0.20 -4.49
CA LEU A 46 -13.45 0.46 -5.49
C LEU A 46 -11.98 0.51 -5.05
N VAL A 47 -11.74 0.77 -3.77
CA VAL A 47 -10.38 0.75 -3.23
C VAL A 47 -9.79 -0.66 -3.27
N VAL A 48 -10.53 -1.68 -2.85
CA VAL A 48 -10.03 -3.07 -2.93
C VAL A 48 -9.68 -3.43 -4.38
N ILE A 49 -10.52 -3.05 -5.34
CA ILE A 49 -10.22 -3.21 -6.77
C ILE A 49 -8.92 -2.49 -7.14
N PHE A 50 -8.73 -1.23 -6.72
CA PHE A 50 -7.52 -0.47 -7.00
C PHE A 50 -6.24 -1.10 -6.41
N ILE A 51 -6.31 -1.62 -5.18
CA ILE A 51 -5.21 -2.36 -4.55
C ILE A 51 -4.88 -3.61 -5.38
N TYR A 52 -5.90 -4.40 -5.74
CA TYR A 52 -5.69 -5.63 -6.51
C TYR A 52 -5.23 -5.37 -7.95
N LEU A 53 -5.64 -4.27 -8.57
CA LEU A 53 -5.10 -3.83 -9.87
C LEU A 53 -3.61 -3.51 -9.75
N THR A 54 -3.20 -2.81 -8.68
CA THR A 54 -1.78 -2.52 -8.43
C THR A 54 -0.98 -3.83 -8.25
N VAL A 55 -1.51 -4.76 -7.45
CA VAL A 55 -0.91 -6.09 -7.25
C VAL A 55 -0.82 -6.86 -8.56
N LEU A 56 -1.89 -6.85 -9.36
CA LEU A 56 -1.94 -7.50 -10.66
C LEU A 56 -0.87 -6.93 -11.61
N CYS A 57 -0.76 -5.60 -11.73
CA CYS A 57 0.28 -4.96 -12.53
C CYS A 57 1.69 -5.42 -12.11
N VAL A 58 1.96 -5.47 -10.80
CA VAL A 58 3.24 -5.95 -10.27
C VAL A 58 3.50 -7.41 -10.66
N HIS A 59 2.50 -8.29 -10.58
CA HIS A 59 2.63 -9.70 -11.00
C HIS A 59 2.77 -9.84 -12.52
N LEU A 60 2.08 -9.02 -13.32
CA LEU A 60 2.23 -9.00 -14.77
C LEU A 60 3.63 -8.53 -15.19
N CYS A 61 4.17 -7.50 -14.55
CA CYS A 61 5.56 -7.05 -14.76
C CYS A 61 6.55 -8.17 -14.44
N ARG A 62 6.32 -8.90 -13.34
CA ARG A 62 7.13 -10.05 -12.95
C ARG A 62 7.02 -11.18 -13.97
N LEU A 63 5.82 -11.53 -14.42
CA LEU A 63 5.58 -12.60 -15.40
C LEU A 63 6.22 -12.28 -16.74
N ARG A 64 5.97 -11.07 -17.27
CA ARG A 64 6.58 -10.57 -18.52
C ARG A 64 8.08 -10.73 -18.50
N TRP A 65 8.70 -10.43 -17.36
CA TRP A 65 10.13 -10.55 -17.22
C TRP A 65 10.63 -11.97 -17.10
N TRP A 66 9.95 -12.80 -16.29
CA TRP A 66 10.29 -14.21 -16.22
C TRP A 66 10.31 -14.84 -17.63
N LEU A 67 9.30 -14.51 -18.46
CA LEU A 67 9.26 -14.89 -19.87
C LEU A 67 10.46 -14.33 -20.65
N ALA A 68 10.72 -13.02 -20.59
CA ALA A 68 11.84 -12.40 -21.29
C ALA A 68 13.20 -13.03 -20.93
N ARG A 69 13.37 -13.45 -19.66
CA ARG A 69 14.57 -14.16 -19.21
C ARG A 69 14.67 -15.55 -19.81
N GLN A 70 13.58 -16.33 -19.81
CA GLN A 70 13.58 -17.66 -20.45
C GLN A 70 13.90 -17.56 -21.95
N PHE A 71 13.36 -16.57 -22.65
CA PHE A 71 13.69 -16.33 -24.06
C PHE A 71 15.16 -15.97 -24.25
N ALA A 72 15.72 -15.09 -23.41
CA ALA A 72 17.13 -14.71 -23.50
C ALA A 72 18.08 -15.90 -23.23
N ASP A 73 17.75 -16.75 -22.25
CA ASP A 73 18.51 -17.95 -21.92
C ASP A 73 18.42 -19.01 -23.04
N CYS A 74 17.27 -19.12 -23.71
CA CYS A 74 17.07 -20.01 -24.86
C CYS A 74 17.83 -19.56 -26.11
N TRP A 75 17.96 -18.24 -26.32
CA TRP A 75 18.55 -17.67 -27.53
C TRP A 75 20.07 -17.44 -27.46
N SER A 76 20.69 -17.45 -26.28
CA SER A 76 22.13 -17.22 -26.12
C SER A 76 22.90 -18.50 -25.73
N PRO A 77 23.70 -19.08 -26.64
CA PRO A 77 24.58 -20.17 -26.30
C PRO A 77 25.81 -19.62 -25.56
N VAL A 78 26.08 -20.13 -24.35
CA VAL A 78 27.33 -19.95 -23.60
C VAL A 78 27.61 -18.52 -23.08
N ARG A 79 27.06 -18.18 -21.91
CA ARG A 79 27.60 -17.13 -21.03
C ARG A 79 28.20 -17.73 -19.76
N PRO A 80 29.34 -17.22 -19.26
CA PRO A 80 29.89 -17.63 -17.96
C PRO A 80 28.83 -17.45 -16.86
N ARG A 81 28.51 -18.54 -16.17
CA ARG A 81 27.39 -18.64 -15.21
C ARG A 81 27.46 -17.57 -14.10
N ASP A 82 28.67 -17.21 -13.69
CA ASP A 82 28.91 -16.28 -12.57
C ASP A 82 28.69 -14.80 -12.94
N ARG A 83 29.18 -14.38 -14.12
CA ARG A 83 28.97 -13.02 -14.64
C ARG A 83 27.52 -12.77 -15.04
N SER A 84 26.83 -13.78 -15.58
CA SER A 84 25.41 -13.67 -15.94
C SER A 84 24.52 -13.47 -14.69
N HIS A 85 24.84 -14.16 -13.60
CA HIS A 85 24.04 -14.10 -12.37
C HIS A 85 24.18 -12.77 -11.62
N SER A 86 25.39 -12.20 -11.56
CA SER A 86 25.62 -10.87 -10.97
C SER A 86 24.94 -9.75 -11.75
N ILE A 87 25.06 -9.74 -13.08
CA ILE A 87 24.39 -8.76 -13.95
C ILE A 87 22.87 -8.88 -13.85
N SER A 88 22.33 -10.11 -13.85
CA SER A 88 20.90 -10.36 -13.67
C SER A 88 20.43 -9.80 -12.34
N ARG A 89 21.12 -10.04 -11.22
CA ARG A 89 20.76 -9.49 -9.90
C ARG A 89 20.77 -7.96 -9.86
N ALA A 90 21.77 -7.32 -10.44
CA ALA A 90 21.84 -5.85 -10.50
C ALA A 90 20.67 -5.26 -11.32
N HIS A 91 20.35 -5.89 -12.45
CA HIS A 91 19.19 -5.50 -13.27
C HIS A 91 17.86 -5.81 -12.55
N LEU A 92 17.81 -6.91 -11.78
CA LEU A 92 16.67 -7.20 -10.92
C LEU A 92 16.49 -6.09 -9.87
N ALA A 93 17.61 -5.60 -9.35
CA ALA A 93 17.66 -4.57 -8.34
C ALA A 93 17.09 -3.22 -8.85
N SER A 94 17.56 -2.78 -10.02
CA SER A 94 17.11 -1.52 -10.62
C SER A 94 15.64 -1.56 -11.02
N LEU A 95 15.14 -2.69 -11.55
CA LEU A 95 13.76 -2.80 -12.00
C LEU A 95 12.75 -2.78 -10.86
N ALA A 96 13.03 -3.44 -9.73
CA ALA A 96 12.11 -3.35 -8.61
C ALA A 96 12.12 -1.96 -7.98
N GLN A 97 13.27 -1.27 -7.96
CA GLN A 97 13.32 0.14 -7.56
C GLN A 97 12.43 1.00 -8.47
N LEU A 98 12.51 0.79 -9.79
CA LEU A 98 11.62 1.46 -10.74
C LEU A 98 10.15 1.14 -10.47
N LEU A 99 9.82 -0.14 -10.25
CA LEU A 99 8.44 -0.57 -9.97
C LEU A 99 7.90 0.07 -8.69
N LYS A 100 8.72 0.21 -7.63
CA LYS A 100 8.34 0.95 -6.41
C LYS A 100 8.05 2.43 -6.71
N ARG A 101 8.87 3.09 -7.54
CA ARG A 101 8.65 4.50 -7.93
C ARG A 101 7.35 4.65 -8.73
N ILE A 102 7.07 3.73 -9.65
CA ILE A 102 5.82 3.72 -10.41
C ILE A 102 4.62 3.54 -9.47
N VAL A 103 4.68 2.57 -8.56
CA VAL A 103 3.63 2.37 -7.55
C VAL A 103 3.46 3.63 -6.71
N ALA A 104 4.53 4.23 -6.19
CA ALA A 104 4.47 5.47 -5.42
C ALA A 104 3.83 6.61 -6.24
N ALA A 105 4.18 6.77 -7.51
CA ALA A 105 3.59 7.79 -8.37
C ALA A 105 2.07 7.59 -8.58
N ILE A 106 1.63 6.34 -8.81
CA ILE A 106 0.20 6.01 -8.96
C ILE A 106 -0.56 6.34 -7.67
N TRP A 107 -0.02 5.96 -6.52
CA TRP A 107 -0.65 6.18 -5.22
C TRP A 107 -0.64 7.67 -4.80
N ASP A 108 0.43 8.43 -5.07
CA ASP A 108 0.48 9.89 -4.87
C ASP A 108 -0.55 10.60 -5.76
N ALA A 109 -0.63 10.22 -7.05
CA ALA A 109 -1.62 10.77 -7.96
C ALA A 109 -3.05 10.44 -7.52
N HIS A 110 -3.31 9.21 -7.09
CA HIS A 110 -4.62 8.81 -6.56
C HIS A 110 -5.00 9.65 -5.33
N GLY A 111 -4.09 9.79 -4.37
CA GLY A 111 -4.30 10.62 -3.17
C GLY A 111 -4.62 12.08 -3.51
N ARG A 112 -3.88 12.67 -4.44
CA ARG A 112 -4.09 14.07 -4.87
C ARG A 112 -5.40 14.27 -5.61
N ILE A 113 -5.71 13.40 -6.57
CA ILE A 113 -6.88 13.56 -7.46
C ILE A 113 -8.18 13.27 -6.71
N PHE A 114 -8.23 12.17 -5.95
CA PHE A 114 -9.48 11.70 -5.34
C PHE A 114 -9.70 12.22 -3.92
N HIS A 115 -8.63 12.58 -3.21
CA HIS A 115 -8.71 12.96 -1.80
C HIS A 115 -8.13 14.34 -1.50
N ALA A 116 -7.63 15.07 -2.50
CA ALA A 116 -6.88 16.31 -2.31
C ALA A 116 -5.79 16.16 -1.22
N TYR A 117 -5.18 14.97 -1.14
CA TYR A 117 -4.23 14.64 -0.08
C TYR A 117 -2.95 15.45 -0.25
N GLU A 118 -2.54 16.12 0.83
CA GLU A 118 -1.33 16.93 0.88
C GLU A 118 -0.54 16.62 2.16
N VAL A 119 0.78 16.55 2.03
CA VAL A 119 1.69 16.38 3.17
C VAL A 119 2.39 17.71 3.43
N ILE A 120 2.12 18.30 4.59
CA ILE A 120 2.76 19.53 5.05
C ILE A 120 3.87 19.18 6.03
N GLY A 121 5.03 19.80 5.90
CA GLY A 121 6.13 19.60 6.84
C GLY A 121 7.10 18.47 6.46
N MET A 122 7.13 18.03 5.20
CA MET A 122 8.06 16.97 4.76
C MET A 122 9.51 17.36 5.02
N GLU A 123 9.86 18.65 4.91
CA GLU A 123 11.18 19.25 5.19
C GLU A 123 11.70 18.96 6.60
N LYS A 124 10.81 18.68 7.56
CA LYS A 124 11.18 18.36 8.94
C LYS A 124 11.71 16.94 9.11
N LEU A 125 11.47 16.07 8.14
CA LEU A 125 12.00 14.70 8.17
C LEU A 125 13.51 14.71 7.86
N PRO A 126 14.30 13.88 8.56
CA PRO A 126 15.75 13.86 8.39
C PRO A 126 16.14 13.43 6.97
N MET A 127 17.08 14.18 6.38
CA MET A 127 17.61 13.86 5.04
C MET A 127 18.59 12.67 5.08
N HIS A 128 19.27 12.50 6.21
CA HIS A 128 20.28 11.48 6.42
C HIS A 128 20.07 10.80 7.78
N GLY A 129 20.40 9.51 7.84
CA GLY A 129 20.27 8.71 9.05
C GLY A 129 18.96 7.93 9.16
N PRO A 130 18.85 7.05 10.17
CA PRO A 130 17.62 6.35 10.49
C PRO A 130 16.63 7.30 11.18
N ALA A 131 15.36 7.10 10.88
CA ALA A 131 14.26 7.86 11.48
C ALA A 131 13.07 6.94 11.72
N TYR A 132 12.27 7.30 12.72
CA TYR A 132 11.09 6.55 13.06
C TYR A 132 9.87 7.46 12.98
N ILE A 133 8.96 7.16 12.06
CA ILE A 133 7.76 7.94 11.86
C ILE A 133 6.60 7.23 12.54
N VAL A 134 6.08 7.88 13.57
CA VAL A 134 4.88 7.45 14.29
C VAL A 134 3.70 8.21 13.73
N TYR A 135 2.74 7.51 13.16
CA TYR A 135 1.54 8.12 12.61
C TYR A 135 0.29 7.46 13.18
N TYR A 136 -0.83 8.17 13.05
CA TYR A 136 -2.16 7.67 13.37
C TYR A 136 -2.89 7.47 12.05
N HIS A 137 -3.67 6.40 11.95
CA HIS A 137 -4.55 6.17 10.81
C HIS A 137 -5.99 5.91 11.24
N GLY A 138 -6.94 6.22 10.36
CA GLY A 138 -8.33 5.80 10.51
C GLY A 138 -8.49 4.30 10.28
N THR A 139 -9.73 3.82 10.23
CA THR A 139 -10.04 2.39 9.99
C THR A 139 -9.36 1.80 8.76
N CYS A 140 -9.03 2.63 7.77
CA CYS A 140 -8.25 2.23 6.62
C CYS A 140 -6.99 3.11 6.45
N PRO A 141 -5.77 2.54 6.38
CA PRO A 141 -4.51 3.28 6.36
C PRO A 141 -4.17 3.93 5.00
N PHE A 142 -5.14 4.54 4.30
CA PHE A 142 -4.89 5.20 3.00
C PHE A 142 -3.88 6.33 3.08
N ASP A 143 -3.99 7.10 4.16
CA ASP A 143 -3.04 8.12 4.55
C ASP A 143 -1.61 7.59 4.62
N ALA A 144 -1.39 6.38 5.12
CA ALA A 144 -0.09 5.74 5.16
C ALA A 144 0.47 5.51 3.75
N TYR A 145 -0.35 4.99 2.83
CA TYR A 145 0.08 4.76 1.45
C TYR A 145 0.43 6.07 0.74
N TYR A 146 -0.36 7.12 0.94
CA TYR A 146 -0.10 8.43 0.33
C TYR A 146 1.13 9.10 0.94
N LEU A 147 1.31 9.04 2.27
CA LEU A 147 2.49 9.56 2.96
C LEU A 147 3.76 8.85 2.48
N VAL A 148 3.76 7.51 2.47
CA VAL A 148 4.89 6.70 2.00
C VAL A 148 5.21 7.03 0.54
N SER A 149 4.19 7.14 -0.30
CA SER A 149 4.35 7.45 -1.72
C SER A 149 4.96 8.83 -1.94
N ARG A 150 4.44 9.84 -1.24
CA ARG A 150 4.96 11.20 -1.29
C ARG A 150 6.40 11.29 -0.80
N TYR A 151 6.69 10.59 0.30
CA TYR A 151 8.03 10.46 0.84
C TYR A 151 8.99 9.81 -0.17
N CYS A 152 8.57 8.73 -0.85
CA CYS A 152 9.38 8.07 -1.87
C CYS A 152 9.72 9.00 -3.04
N ILE A 153 8.78 9.86 -3.45
CA ILE A 153 8.95 10.79 -4.56
C ILE A 153 9.84 11.98 -4.16
N GLU A 154 9.60 12.59 -3.00
CA GLU A 154 10.31 13.80 -2.59
C GLU A 154 11.70 13.53 -2.02
N ARG A 155 11.92 12.37 -1.39
CA ARG A 155 13.18 12.03 -0.73
C ARG A 155 14.02 11.01 -1.47
N ASP A 156 13.48 10.42 -2.53
CA ASP A 156 14.10 9.31 -3.26
C ASP A 156 14.50 8.12 -2.37
N ARG A 157 13.76 7.93 -1.26
CA ARG A 157 14.01 6.91 -0.24
C ARG A 157 12.79 6.04 -0.06
N PHE A 158 13.00 4.73 0.12
CA PHE A 158 11.93 3.76 0.36
C PHE A 158 11.89 3.41 1.85
N PRO A 159 10.89 3.92 2.60
CA PRO A 159 10.76 3.63 4.01
C PRO A 159 10.24 2.20 4.20
N VAL A 160 10.60 1.59 5.33
CA VAL A 160 10.09 0.28 5.72
C VAL A 160 8.78 0.48 6.48
N ALA A 161 7.68 0.12 5.82
CA ALA A 161 6.36 0.15 6.42
C ALA A 161 6.13 -1.08 7.30
N VAL A 162 5.74 -0.85 8.54
CA VAL A 162 5.27 -1.90 9.45
C VAL A 162 3.78 -2.09 9.22
N VAL A 163 3.38 -3.25 8.71
CA VAL A 163 1.99 -3.54 8.34
C VAL A 163 1.45 -4.75 9.09
N ASP A 164 0.12 -4.88 9.15
CA ASP A 164 -0.50 -6.01 9.83
C ASP A 164 -0.18 -7.35 9.15
N ARG A 165 0.01 -8.39 9.98
CA ARG A 165 0.30 -9.77 9.54
C ARG A 165 -0.79 -10.33 8.64
N PHE A 166 -2.05 -9.93 8.82
CA PHE A 166 -3.13 -10.46 7.99
C PHE A 166 -2.94 -10.09 6.51
N LEU A 167 -2.36 -8.93 6.21
CA LEU A 167 -2.16 -8.49 4.83
C LEU A 167 -1.19 -9.40 4.06
N PHE A 168 -0.21 -10.00 4.74
CA PHE A 168 0.71 -10.96 4.12
C PHE A 168 0.05 -12.31 3.79
N ARG A 169 -1.07 -12.63 4.43
CA ARG A 169 -1.86 -13.84 4.18
C ARG A 169 -2.84 -13.66 3.02
N LEU A 170 -3.11 -12.43 2.60
CA LEU A 170 -4.00 -12.18 1.47
C LEU A 170 -3.34 -12.60 0.15
N PRO A 171 -4.10 -13.24 -0.76
CA PRO A 171 -3.58 -13.76 -2.02
C PRO A 171 -3.01 -12.63 -2.87
N GLY A 172 -1.81 -12.84 -3.41
CA GLY A 172 -1.08 -11.88 -4.25
C GLY A 172 -0.40 -10.74 -3.47
N LEU A 173 -0.95 -10.32 -2.34
CA LEU A 173 -0.50 -9.15 -1.58
C LEU A 173 0.85 -9.38 -0.88
N GLY A 174 1.13 -10.59 -0.40
CA GLY A 174 2.41 -10.91 0.25
C GLY A 174 3.64 -10.66 -0.61
N TYR A 175 3.56 -10.90 -1.93
CA TYR A 175 4.66 -10.56 -2.85
C TYR A 175 4.81 -9.05 -3.03
N TYR A 176 3.69 -8.34 -3.18
CA TYR A 176 3.68 -6.88 -3.28
C TYR A 176 4.29 -6.21 -2.03
N LEU A 177 3.89 -6.65 -0.83
CA LEU A 177 4.40 -6.14 0.43
C LEU A 177 5.92 -6.37 0.56
N LYS A 178 6.39 -7.56 0.20
CA LYS A 178 7.83 -7.87 0.15
C LYS A 178 8.58 -7.01 -0.88
N LEU A 179 7.97 -6.78 -2.05
CA LEU A 179 8.53 -5.92 -3.08
C LEU A 179 8.73 -4.50 -2.52
N VAL A 180 7.71 -3.89 -1.95
CA VAL A 180 7.83 -2.52 -1.43
C VAL A 180 8.78 -2.44 -0.23
N GLY A 181 9.00 -3.55 0.49
CA GLY A 181 9.90 -3.64 1.63
C GLY A 181 9.16 -3.55 2.96
N ALA A 182 7.86 -3.82 2.97
CA ALA A 182 7.06 -3.85 4.18
C ALA A 182 7.38 -5.08 5.03
N ILE A 183 7.26 -4.92 6.34
CA ILE A 183 7.50 -5.98 7.32
C ILE A 183 6.24 -6.25 8.15
N GLU A 184 6.06 -7.51 8.54
CA GLU A 184 5.05 -7.95 9.51
C GLU A 184 5.27 -7.36 10.91
N GLY A 185 6.54 -7.03 11.19
CA GLY A 185 7.09 -6.29 12.33
C GLY A 185 6.52 -6.68 13.69
N SER A 186 7.26 -7.47 14.47
CA SER A 186 7.12 -7.40 15.93
C SER A 186 7.82 -6.15 16.47
N ILE A 187 7.51 -5.76 17.70
CA ILE A 187 8.11 -4.59 18.36
C ILE A 187 9.64 -4.74 18.42
N GLU A 188 10.11 -5.96 18.68
CA GLU A 188 11.52 -6.32 18.80
C GLU A 188 12.23 -6.25 17.45
N GLU A 189 11.57 -6.66 16.36
CA GLU A 189 12.10 -6.49 15.00
C GLU A 189 12.27 -5.02 14.64
N CYS A 190 11.29 -4.17 15.01
CA CYS A 190 11.37 -2.73 14.78
C CYS A 190 12.50 -2.08 15.59
N ALA A 191 12.63 -2.43 16.87
CA ALA A 191 13.68 -1.92 17.74
C ALA A 191 15.07 -2.37 17.27
N ALA A 192 15.21 -3.63 16.84
CA ALA A 192 16.46 -4.16 16.31
C ALA A 192 16.90 -3.41 15.05
N HIS A 193 15.98 -2.96 14.19
CA HIS A 193 16.32 -2.18 13.00
C HIS A 193 16.88 -0.78 13.32
N LEU A 194 16.74 -0.28 14.55
CA LEU A 194 17.23 1.05 14.97
C LEU A 194 18.64 1.04 15.55
N THR A 195 19.12 -0.11 16.04
CA THR A 195 20.46 -0.18 16.66
C THR A 195 21.56 -0.25 15.59
N PRO A 196 22.50 0.71 15.54
CA PRO A 196 23.64 0.62 14.61
C PRO A 196 24.49 -0.61 14.98
N GLY A 197 24.53 -1.60 14.08
CA GLY A 197 25.30 -2.84 14.27
C GLY A 197 24.48 -4.13 14.39
N SER A 198 23.15 -4.06 14.37
CA SER A 198 22.25 -5.24 14.35
C SER A 198 22.15 -5.90 12.97
N THR A 199 23.30 -6.19 12.34
CA THR A 199 23.39 -6.86 11.03
C THR A 199 22.83 -8.28 11.02
N ASN A 200 22.53 -8.86 12.18
CA ASN A 200 22.10 -10.26 12.36
C ASN A 200 20.58 -10.50 12.34
N LEU A 201 19.74 -9.46 12.33
CA LEU A 201 18.27 -9.62 12.14
C LEU A 201 17.84 -9.50 10.67
N ARG A 202 18.78 -9.67 9.72
CA ARG A 202 18.44 -9.93 8.31
C ARG A 202 17.82 -11.32 8.18
N LYS A 203 16.55 -11.46 8.52
CA LYS A 203 15.84 -12.69 8.15
C LYS A 203 15.92 -12.84 6.62
N PRO A 204 16.38 -13.99 6.10
CA PRO A 204 16.65 -14.20 4.69
C PRO A 204 15.35 -14.48 3.94
N TYR A 205 14.39 -13.56 4.00
CA TYR A 205 13.19 -13.64 3.18
C TYR A 205 13.46 -13.02 1.81
N SER A 206 14.40 -13.65 1.10
CA SER A 206 14.43 -13.79 -0.37
C SER A 206 14.08 -12.56 -1.20
N PHE A 207 14.95 -11.56 -1.17
CA PHE A 207 15.57 -10.89 -2.32
C PHE A 207 16.42 -9.78 -1.67
N SER A 208 17.73 -10.00 -1.52
CA SER A 208 18.63 -8.96 -1.01
C SER A 208 18.73 -7.84 -2.04
N PHE A 209 17.75 -6.95 -2.03
CA PHE A 209 17.97 -5.57 -2.37
C PHE A 209 18.86 -5.02 -1.27
N ASN A 210 20.01 -4.48 -1.63
CA ASN A 210 20.78 -3.65 -0.72
C ASN A 210 19.87 -2.49 -0.30
N LEU A 211 19.17 -2.63 0.83
CA LEU A 211 18.62 -1.47 1.51
C LEU A 211 19.84 -0.65 1.93
N PRO A 212 19.95 0.63 1.52
CA PRO A 212 21.03 1.48 1.99
C PRO A 212 20.97 1.55 3.53
N ALA A 213 22.14 1.72 4.16
CA ALA A 213 22.38 1.65 5.61
C ALA A 213 21.61 2.70 6.47
N HIS A 214 20.62 3.38 5.89
CA HIS A 214 19.88 4.49 6.49
C HIS A 214 18.38 4.21 6.27
N CYS A 215 17.84 3.27 7.05
CA CYS A 215 16.47 2.82 6.93
C CYS A 215 15.56 3.66 7.82
N GLU A 216 14.55 4.30 7.23
CA GLU A 216 13.47 4.92 7.99
C GLU A 216 12.31 3.95 8.12
N ILE A 217 11.83 3.77 9.34
CA ILE A 217 10.74 2.86 9.64
C ILE A 217 9.50 3.69 9.91
N ILE A 218 8.42 3.36 9.20
CA ILE A 218 7.12 3.99 9.38
C ILE A 218 6.23 2.99 10.11
N CYS A 219 5.76 3.38 11.29
CA CYS A 219 4.98 2.52 12.17
C CYS A 219 3.78 3.28 12.75
N ASP A 220 2.66 2.58 12.83
CA ASP A 220 1.43 3.10 13.41
C ASP A 220 1.52 3.18 14.94
N LYS A 221 1.02 4.28 15.50
CA LYS A 221 1.03 4.64 16.93
C LYS A 221 0.35 3.57 17.80
N TYR A 222 -0.74 2.97 17.32
CA TYR A 222 -1.44 1.93 18.08
C TYR A 222 -0.55 0.70 18.35
N ARG A 223 0.40 0.42 17.46
CA ARG A 223 1.38 -0.65 17.63
C ARG A 223 2.49 -0.27 18.60
N LEU A 224 2.83 1.02 18.70
CA LEU A 224 3.82 1.54 19.65
C LEU A 224 3.33 1.57 21.10
N ILE A 225 2.06 1.92 21.35
CA ILE A 225 1.52 2.05 22.72
C ILE A 225 1.51 0.70 23.46
N ARG A 226 1.43 -0.42 22.73
CA ARG A 226 1.56 -1.79 23.27
C ARG A 226 2.99 -2.18 23.65
N SER A 227 4.01 -1.35 23.38
CA SER A 227 5.40 -1.59 23.72
C SER A 227 5.80 -0.82 24.99
N SER A 228 6.23 -1.52 26.05
CA SER A 228 6.94 -0.91 27.18
C SER A 228 8.38 -0.53 26.81
N ALA A 229 9.05 -1.32 25.96
CA ALA A 229 10.46 -1.14 25.60
C ALA A 229 10.76 0.08 24.73
N LEU A 230 9.81 0.54 23.91
CA LEU A 230 10.00 1.74 23.07
C LEU A 230 9.65 3.02 23.82
N ARG A 231 8.84 2.95 24.90
CA ARG A 231 8.48 4.13 25.71
C ARG A 231 9.73 4.80 26.32
N ASP A 232 10.70 3.99 26.73
CA ASP A 232 11.91 4.47 27.40
C ASP A 232 12.99 4.97 26.43
N SER A 233 12.82 4.77 25.12
CA SER A 233 13.74 5.27 24.08
C SER A 233 13.31 6.61 23.46
N PHE A 234 12.13 7.12 23.84
CA PHE A 234 11.55 8.36 23.32
C PHE A 234 11.40 9.46 24.41
N VAL A 235 12.00 9.26 25.59
CA VAL A 235 12.14 10.29 26.64
C VAL A 235 13.54 10.86 26.61
#